data_AF-A0A7G2N553-F1
#
_entry.id   AF-A0A7G2N553-F1
#
_cell.length_a   1.000
_cell.length_b   1.000
_cell.length_c   1.000
_cell.angle_alpha   90.00
_cell.angle_beta   90.00
_cell.angle_gamma   90.00
#
_symmetry.space_group_name_H-M   'P 1'
#
loop_
_entity.id
_entity.type
_entity.pdbx_description
1 polymer ?
#
loop_
_entity_poly.entity_id
_entity_poly.type
_entity_poly.pdbx_seq_one_letter_code
_entity_poly.pdbx_strand_id
1 'polypeptide(L)'
;MKDVGLYLKEQVKYLPIAINLSRYSTKSTSMQNKLGRLWEILDPLVQLAINYIIFGMLMHRTAPDGLPPLSWMFIGMGVYSFMQRVIVVGAKSVSTKFKTTAKMKFPISIMPTSSMFGFLTELYIMVGMGLIIATFSGYYPSIYWLQILYYFPLLVLFSLSMSMLCSSIEIVFPDFKFFLNYIFRFLMYGSGVIFSLDQFHVIPKFLIQSQLINPFYFLIEGFRDIAFSREWFWEKGMYNVSFILLLIIILVIASNIHMKIRDRISDYL
;
A
#
# COMPACT_ATOMS: atom_id res chain seq x y z
N MET A 1 -24.20 2.14 -6.64
CA MET A 1 -23.91 0.68 -6.53
C MET A 1 -23.69 0.01 -7.89
N LYS A 2 -24.47 0.35 -8.95
CA LYS A 2 -24.23 -0.17 -10.31
C LYS A 2 -22.80 0.10 -10.81
N ASP A 3 -22.26 1.28 -10.50
CA ASP A 3 -20.90 1.71 -10.91
C ASP A 3 -19.78 0.88 -10.27
N VAL A 4 -19.96 0.48 -9.00
CA VAL A 4 -19.00 -0.39 -8.29
C VAL A 4 -18.98 -1.78 -8.92
N GLY A 5 -20.14 -2.35 -9.24
CA GLY A 5 -20.23 -3.64 -9.92
C GLY A 5 -19.61 -3.63 -11.31
N LEU A 6 -19.82 -2.54 -12.06
CA LEU A 6 -19.17 -2.33 -13.36
C LEU A 6 -17.65 -2.24 -13.22
N TYR A 7 -17.17 -1.46 -12.25
CA TYR A 7 -15.75 -1.31 -11.96
C TYR A 7 -15.09 -2.67 -11.65
N LEU A 8 -15.64 -3.43 -10.69
CA LEU A 8 -15.10 -4.74 -10.33
C LEU A 8 -15.10 -5.71 -11.52
N LYS A 9 -16.15 -5.68 -12.34
CA LYS A 9 -16.23 -6.49 -13.56
C LYS A 9 -15.17 -6.11 -14.59
N GLU A 10 -14.89 -4.82 -14.77
CA GLU A 10 -13.79 -4.35 -15.63
C GLU A 10 -12.43 -4.83 -15.10
N GLN A 11 -12.19 -4.73 -13.80
CA GLN A 11 -10.93 -5.19 -13.20
C GLN A 11 -10.69 -6.67 -13.45
N VAL A 12 -11.70 -7.53 -13.23
CA VAL A 12 -11.57 -8.97 -13.45
C VAL A 12 -11.41 -9.30 -14.94
N LYS A 13 -12.23 -8.69 -15.81
CA LYS A 13 -12.22 -8.97 -17.26
C LYS A 13 -10.89 -8.61 -17.91
N TYR A 14 -10.26 -7.52 -17.48
CA TYR A 14 -9.05 -6.99 -18.12
C TYR A 14 -7.78 -7.19 -17.29
N LEU A 15 -7.84 -7.99 -16.23
CA LEU A 15 -6.71 -8.36 -15.40
C LEU A 15 -5.51 -8.91 -16.20
N PRO A 16 -5.68 -9.78 -17.22
CA PRO A 16 -4.56 -10.27 -18.03
C PRO A 16 -3.83 -9.14 -18.78
N ILE A 17 -4.58 -8.15 -19.26
CA ILE A 17 -4.01 -6.98 -19.93
C ILE A 17 -3.23 -6.14 -18.92
N ALA A 18 -3.76 -5.95 -17.71
CA ALA A 18 -3.09 -5.22 -16.63
C ALA A 18 -1.72 -5.84 -16.29
N ILE A 19 -1.66 -7.18 -16.17
CA ILE A 19 -0.43 -7.92 -15.89
C ILE A 19 0.59 -7.72 -17.01
N ASN A 20 0.16 -7.85 -18.27
CA ASN A 20 1.05 -7.68 -19.42
C ASN A 20 1.60 -6.25 -19.50
N LEU A 21 0.74 -5.24 -19.33
CA LEU A 21 1.16 -3.83 -19.26
C LEU A 21 2.16 -3.58 -18.14
N SER A 22 1.96 -4.19 -16.98
CA SER A 22 2.91 -4.12 -15.86
C SER A 22 4.28 -4.67 -16.25
N ARG A 23 4.33 -5.86 -16.85
CA ARG A 23 5.57 -6.50 -17.32
C ARG A 23 6.32 -5.65 -18.33
N TYR A 24 5.60 -5.01 -19.27
CA TYR A 24 6.23 -4.10 -20.23
C TYR A 24 6.74 -2.82 -19.58
N SER A 25 5.98 -2.22 -18.66
CA SER A 25 6.38 -1.00 -17.96
C SER A 25 7.61 -1.20 -17.05
N THR A 26 7.65 -2.32 -16.32
CA THR A 26 8.79 -2.68 -15.45
C THR A 26 10.02 -2.98 -16.28
N LYS A 27 9.89 -3.75 -17.38
CA LYS A 27 10.99 -3.99 -18.32
C LYS A 27 11.51 -2.68 -18.94
N SER A 28 10.61 -1.80 -19.39
CA SER A 28 10.99 -0.52 -20.00
C SER A 28 11.75 0.39 -19.02
N THR A 29 11.28 0.50 -17.77
CA THR A 29 11.94 1.31 -16.73
C THR A 29 13.32 0.73 -16.38
N SER A 30 13.42 -0.60 -16.35
CA SER A 30 14.68 -1.30 -16.06
C SER A 30 15.74 -1.10 -17.15
N MET A 31 15.32 -0.95 -18.40
CA MET A 31 16.24 -0.73 -19.54
C MET A 31 16.82 0.69 -19.57
N GLN A 32 16.17 1.66 -18.90
CA GLN A 32 16.64 3.04 -18.85
C GLN A 32 17.72 3.28 -17.78
N ASN A 33 17.79 2.44 -16.75
CA ASN A 33 18.72 2.59 -15.63
C ASN A 33 19.88 1.58 -15.70
N LYS A 34 21.12 2.01 -15.46
CA LYS A 34 22.32 1.13 -15.48
C LYS A 34 22.23 -0.05 -14.51
N LEU A 35 21.60 0.14 -13.35
CA LEU A 35 21.34 -0.89 -12.34
C LEU A 35 19.95 -1.53 -12.48
N GLY A 36 19.12 -1.04 -13.40
CA GLY A 36 17.80 -1.57 -13.74
C GLY A 36 16.89 -1.84 -12.54
N ARG A 37 16.38 -3.08 -12.47
CA ARG A 37 15.46 -3.57 -11.42
C ARG A 37 16.05 -3.56 -10.01
N LEU A 38 17.38 -3.52 -9.87
CA LEU A 38 18.00 -3.52 -8.54
C LEU A 38 17.57 -2.30 -7.74
N TRP A 39 17.35 -1.15 -8.38
CA TRP A 39 16.90 0.05 -7.68
C TRP A 39 15.50 -0.05 -7.08
N GLU A 40 14.61 -0.85 -7.69
CA GLU A 40 13.26 -1.07 -7.14
C GLU A 40 13.32 -1.76 -5.78
N ILE A 41 14.40 -2.51 -5.51
CA ILE A 41 14.62 -3.23 -4.25
C ILE A 41 15.61 -2.47 -3.36
N LEU A 42 16.59 -1.78 -3.92
CA LEU A 42 17.59 -1.04 -3.14
C LEU A 42 17.01 0.19 -2.46
N ASP A 43 16.15 0.95 -3.14
CA ASP A 43 15.53 2.15 -2.56
C ASP A 43 14.79 1.88 -1.23
N PRO A 44 13.84 0.92 -1.15
CA PRO A 44 13.18 0.59 0.12
C PRO A 44 14.14 0.00 1.16
N LEU A 45 15.16 -0.76 0.75
CA LEU A 45 16.16 -1.32 1.66
C LEU A 45 17.03 -0.24 2.29
N VAL A 46 17.45 0.75 1.50
CA VAL A 46 18.23 1.90 1.99
C VAL A 46 17.35 2.73 2.93
N GLN A 47 16.10 3.00 2.55
CA GLN A 47 15.16 3.70 3.42
C GLN A 47 14.97 2.97 4.75
N LEU A 48 14.84 1.65 4.72
CA LEU A 48 14.75 0.82 5.92
C LEU A 48 16.03 0.89 6.75
N ALA A 49 17.19 0.73 6.13
CA ALA A 49 18.47 0.75 6.82
C ALA A 49 18.68 2.08 7.56
N ILE A 50 18.38 3.20 6.91
CA ILE A 50 18.44 4.54 7.52
C ILE A 50 17.51 4.61 8.73
N ASN A 51 16.25 4.21 8.58
CA ASN A 51 15.28 4.24 9.68
C ASN A 51 15.68 3.29 10.82
N TYR A 52 16.23 2.13 10.51
CA TYR A 52 16.68 1.17 11.52
C TYR A 52 17.88 1.69 12.31
N ILE A 53 18.85 2.33 11.66
CA ILE A 53 19.99 2.96 12.35
C ILE A 53 19.49 4.06 13.30
N ILE A 54 18.55 4.90 12.84
CA ILE A 54 18.02 6.02 13.64
C ILE A 54 17.14 5.53 14.80
N PHE A 55 16.12 4.72 14.52
CA PHE A 55 15.13 4.36 15.53
C PHE A 55 15.49 3.10 16.30
N GLY A 56 16.12 2.13 15.64
CA GLY A 56 16.57 0.88 16.24
C GLY A 56 17.84 1.05 17.05
N MET A 57 18.92 1.50 16.40
CA MET A 57 20.24 1.52 17.02
C MET A 57 20.49 2.77 17.88
N LEU A 58 20.10 3.96 17.40
CA LEU A 58 20.34 5.21 18.14
C LEU A 58 19.28 5.44 19.23
N MET A 59 18.00 5.29 18.89
CA MET A 59 16.91 5.58 19.85
C MET A 59 16.47 4.38 20.71
N HIS A 60 16.88 3.15 20.37
CA HIS A 60 16.44 1.93 21.05
C HIS A 60 14.90 1.81 21.16
N ARG A 61 14.17 2.34 20.16
CA ARG A 61 12.70 2.45 20.14
C ARG A 61 12.15 2.04 18.78
N THR A 62 11.76 0.77 18.67
CA THR A 62 11.31 0.18 17.40
C THR A 62 10.11 -0.72 17.59
N ALA A 63 10.33 -1.95 18.06
CA ALA A 63 9.27 -2.93 18.24
C ALA A 63 8.75 -2.93 19.70
N PRO A 64 7.45 -3.17 19.91
CA PRO A 64 6.91 -3.46 21.24
C PRO A 64 7.58 -4.71 21.86
N ASP A 65 7.75 -4.71 23.18
CA ASP A 65 7.99 -5.89 24.04
C ASP A 65 8.83 -7.03 23.44
N GLY A 66 10.16 -6.84 23.37
CA GLY A 66 11.11 -7.91 23.07
C GLY A 66 11.03 -8.51 21.65
N LEU A 67 10.14 -7.99 20.79
CA LEU A 67 10.05 -8.40 19.40
C LEU A 67 11.32 -7.98 18.64
N PRO A 68 11.79 -8.75 17.65
CA PRO A 68 12.99 -8.42 16.90
C PRO A 68 12.76 -7.12 16.10
N PRO A 69 13.47 -6.03 16.43
CA PRO A 69 13.27 -4.71 15.83
C PRO A 69 13.32 -4.70 14.30
N LEU A 70 14.26 -5.46 13.76
CA LEU A 70 14.56 -5.45 12.34
C LEU A 70 13.45 -6.15 11.53
N SER A 71 12.99 -7.34 11.94
CA SER A 71 11.88 -8.01 11.24
C SER A 71 10.58 -7.21 11.34
N TRP A 72 10.30 -6.60 12.49
CA TRP A 72 9.13 -5.74 12.72
C TRP A 72 9.07 -4.55 11.75
N MET A 73 10.23 -3.91 11.50
CA MET A 73 10.36 -2.81 10.54
C MET A 73 10.30 -3.28 9.09
N PHE A 74 10.93 -4.42 8.74
CA PHE A 74 10.87 -4.99 7.39
C PHE A 74 9.45 -5.25 6.93
N ILE A 75 8.64 -5.88 7.78
CA ILE A 75 7.25 -6.19 7.45
C ILE A 75 6.44 -4.89 7.34
N GLY A 76 6.54 -4.01 8.34
CA GLY A 76 5.79 -2.76 8.35
C GLY A 76 6.11 -1.87 7.16
N MET A 77 7.39 -1.63 6.89
CA MET A 77 7.83 -0.81 5.76
C MET A 77 7.50 -1.46 4.42
N GLY A 78 7.60 -2.79 4.28
CA GLY A 78 7.21 -3.48 3.05
C GLY A 78 5.74 -3.26 2.68
N VAL A 79 4.84 -3.44 3.65
CA VAL A 79 3.40 -3.25 3.47
C VAL A 79 3.08 -1.78 3.23
N TYR A 80 3.70 -0.87 3.99
CA TYR A 80 3.51 0.56 3.83
C TYR A 80 3.95 1.07 2.46
N SER A 81 5.18 0.75 2.06
CA SER A 81 5.76 1.23 0.82
C SER A 81 5.04 0.66 -0.40
N PHE A 82 4.51 -0.57 -0.31
CA PHE A 82 3.58 -1.11 -1.30
C PHE A 82 2.34 -0.21 -1.46
N MET A 83 1.61 0.06 -0.36
CA MET A 83 0.42 0.93 -0.40
C MET A 83 0.75 2.32 -0.96
N GLN A 84 1.83 2.93 -0.46
CA GLN A 84 2.28 4.24 -0.89
C GLN A 84 2.55 4.29 -2.40
N ARG A 85 3.34 3.34 -2.93
CA ARG A 85 3.68 3.35 -4.36
C ARG A 85 2.49 3.04 -5.25
N VAL A 86 1.65 2.09 -4.87
CA VAL A 86 0.41 1.79 -5.62
C VAL A 86 -0.45 3.05 -5.72
N ILE A 87 -0.66 3.74 -4.60
CA ILE A 87 -1.54 4.93 -4.55
C ILE A 87 -0.91 6.11 -5.29
N VAL A 88 0.37 6.42 -5.06
CA VAL A 88 1.03 7.60 -5.65
C VAL A 88 1.29 7.42 -7.15
N VAL A 89 1.78 6.26 -7.57
CA VAL A 89 2.06 5.98 -9.00
C VAL A 89 0.76 5.73 -9.74
N GLY A 90 -0.19 5.03 -9.13
CA GLY A 90 -1.50 4.81 -9.72
C GLY A 90 -2.30 6.11 -9.87
N ALA A 91 -2.18 7.08 -8.94
CA ALA A 91 -2.77 8.41 -9.09
C ALA A 91 -2.31 9.10 -10.39
N LYS A 92 -1.02 9.06 -10.69
CA LYS A 92 -0.43 9.64 -11.92
C LYS A 92 -0.66 8.83 -13.19
N SER A 93 -0.99 7.54 -13.04
CA SER A 93 -1.04 6.61 -14.18
C SER A 93 -2.12 6.99 -15.19
N VAL A 94 -3.22 7.60 -14.73
CA VAL A 94 -4.33 7.99 -15.60
C VAL A 94 -3.97 9.18 -16.47
N SER A 95 -3.51 10.28 -15.88
CA SER A 95 -3.10 11.48 -16.62
C SER A 95 -1.94 11.21 -17.59
N THR A 96 -0.95 10.44 -17.17
CA THR A 96 0.24 10.17 -17.99
C THR A 96 -0.04 9.22 -19.16
N LYS A 97 -0.92 8.22 -18.98
CA LYS A 97 -1.21 7.22 -20.01
C LYS A 97 -2.43 7.56 -20.87
N PHE A 98 -3.19 8.61 -20.54
CA PHE A 98 -4.39 9.00 -21.29
C PHE A 98 -4.13 9.22 -22.78
N LYS A 99 -3.07 9.97 -23.15
CA LYS A 99 -2.70 10.24 -24.55
C LYS A 99 -2.39 8.96 -25.36
N THR A 100 -1.92 7.91 -24.70
CA THR A 100 -1.60 6.61 -25.30
C THR A 100 -2.84 5.70 -25.36
N THR A 101 -3.67 5.72 -24.33
CA THR A 101 -4.87 4.87 -24.22
C THR A 101 -6.05 5.40 -25.02
N ALA A 102 -6.11 6.70 -25.35
CA ALA A 102 -7.09 7.23 -26.30
C ALA A 102 -7.05 6.51 -27.67
N LYS A 103 -5.93 5.83 -27.99
CA LYS A 103 -5.74 5.04 -29.22
C LYS A 103 -6.01 3.54 -29.05
N MET A 104 -6.33 3.05 -27.84
CA MET A 104 -6.47 1.62 -27.52
C MET A 104 -7.85 1.31 -26.89
N LYS A 105 -8.45 0.15 -27.23
CA LYS A 105 -9.81 -0.25 -26.80
C LYS A 105 -9.89 -0.89 -25.40
N PHE A 106 -9.31 -0.30 -24.36
CA PHE A 106 -9.47 -0.81 -22.98
C PHE A 106 -9.80 0.31 -21.98
N PRO A 107 -10.56 0.02 -20.90
CA PRO A 107 -11.02 1.04 -19.98
C PRO A 107 -9.86 1.63 -19.15
N ILE A 108 -9.97 2.93 -18.87
CA ILE A 108 -8.95 3.72 -18.15
C ILE A 108 -8.80 3.24 -16.69
N SER A 109 -9.83 2.62 -16.13
CA SER A 109 -9.88 2.05 -14.78
C SER A 109 -8.80 0.98 -14.50
N ILE A 110 -8.19 0.38 -15.54
CA ILE A 110 -7.15 -0.67 -15.41
C ILE A 110 -5.76 -0.09 -15.13
N MET A 111 -5.54 1.20 -15.39
CA MET A 111 -4.19 1.79 -15.31
C MET A 111 -3.57 1.68 -13.91
N PRO A 112 -4.28 2.01 -12.81
CA PRO A 112 -3.77 1.80 -11.45
C PRO A 112 -3.40 0.35 -11.17
N THR A 113 -4.24 -0.59 -11.63
CA THR A 113 -4.05 -2.03 -11.46
C THR A 113 -2.80 -2.53 -12.17
N SER A 114 -2.50 -2.00 -13.36
CA SER A 114 -1.25 -2.33 -14.07
C SER A 114 0.01 -1.93 -13.29
N SER A 115 -0.03 -0.78 -12.62
CA SER A 115 1.10 -0.31 -11.81
C SER A 115 1.29 -1.16 -10.56
N MET A 116 0.19 -1.62 -9.95
CA MET A 116 0.22 -2.45 -8.73
C MET A 116 1.00 -3.75 -8.90
N PHE A 117 0.84 -4.45 -10.03
CA PHE A 117 1.56 -5.70 -10.28
C PHE A 117 3.09 -5.52 -10.32
N GLY A 118 3.58 -4.31 -10.60
CA GLY A 118 5.02 -4.03 -10.59
C GLY A 118 5.58 -4.04 -9.16
N PHE A 119 4.83 -3.51 -8.20
CA PHE A 119 5.25 -3.36 -6.81
C PHE A 119 5.04 -4.61 -5.95
N LEU A 120 4.30 -5.62 -6.44
CA LEU A 120 4.12 -6.88 -5.71
C LEU A 120 5.45 -7.59 -5.45
N THR A 121 6.38 -7.56 -6.41
CA THR A 121 7.71 -8.16 -6.26
C THR A 121 8.41 -7.61 -5.02
N GLU A 122 8.34 -6.30 -4.82
CA GLU A 122 8.97 -5.63 -3.71
C GLU A 122 8.29 -5.94 -2.37
N LEU A 123 6.95 -5.96 -2.35
CA LEU A 123 6.18 -6.39 -1.17
C LEU A 123 6.62 -7.79 -0.72
N TYR A 124 6.70 -8.75 -1.65
CA TYR A 124 7.13 -10.11 -1.33
C TYR A 124 8.57 -10.18 -0.83
N ILE A 125 9.48 -9.38 -1.38
CA ILE A 125 10.86 -9.34 -0.91
C ILE A 125 10.94 -8.74 0.49
N MET A 126 10.33 -7.58 0.74
CA MET A 126 10.38 -6.92 2.05
C MET A 126 9.73 -7.77 3.15
N VAL A 127 8.49 -8.24 2.91
CA VAL A 127 7.77 -9.06 3.88
C VAL A 127 8.45 -10.42 4.03
N GLY A 128 8.89 -11.04 2.93
CA GLY A 128 9.60 -12.32 2.96
C GLY A 128 10.91 -12.26 3.73
N MET A 129 11.74 -11.24 3.52
CA MET A 129 12.95 -10.99 4.31
C MET A 129 12.62 -10.76 5.79
N GLY A 130 11.57 -9.98 6.08
CA GLY A 130 11.11 -9.77 7.44
C GLY A 130 10.71 -11.06 8.15
N LEU A 131 9.97 -11.95 7.46
CA LEU A 131 9.59 -13.26 7.97
C LEU A 131 10.81 -14.17 8.19
N ILE A 132 11.75 -14.22 7.25
CA ILE A 132 13.00 -15.00 7.39
C ILE A 132 13.75 -14.54 8.65
N ILE A 133 13.90 -13.24 8.86
CA ILE A 133 14.60 -12.69 10.04
C ILE A 133 13.82 -12.99 11.32
N ALA A 134 12.49 -12.98 11.27
CA ALA A 134 11.65 -13.39 12.40
C ALA A 134 11.89 -14.86 12.78
N THR A 135 12.03 -15.77 11.80
CA THR A 135 12.34 -17.19 12.08
C THR A 135 13.68 -17.41 12.75
N PHE A 136 14.72 -16.65 12.35
CA PHE A 136 16.02 -16.66 13.05
C PHE A 136 15.94 -16.15 14.49
N SER A 137 14.92 -15.37 14.80
CA SER A 137 14.68 -14.83 16.14
C SER A 137 13.72 -15.69 16.98
N GLY A 138 13.39 -16.90 16.52
CA GLY A 138 12.54 -17.86 17.23
C GLY A 138 11.04 -17.80 16.88
N TYR A 139 10.62 -16.95 15.93
CA TYR A 139 9.23 -16.85 15.48
C TYR A 139 9.02 -17.73 14.25
N TYR A 140 8.57 -18.96 14.47
CA TYR A 140 8.34 -19.94 13.41
C TYR A 140 6.98 -19.76 12.71
N PRO A 141 6.84 -20.27 11.47
CA PRO A 141 5.57 -20.30 10.78
C PRO A 141 4.50 -21.01 11.64
N SER A 142 3.37 -20.35 11.81
CA SER A 142 2.27 -20.81 12.65
C SER A 142 0.95 -20.79 11.87
N ILE A 143 -0.12 -21.26 12.51
CA ILE A 143 -1.48 -21.22 11.96
C ILE A 143 -1.92 -19.78 11.59
N TYR A 144 -1.33 -18.76 12.20
CA TYR A 144 -1.61 -17.34 11.93
C TYR A 144 -1.22 -16.93 10.51
N TRP A 145 -0.34 -17.68 9.83
CA TRP A 145 0.03 -17.43 8.43
C TRP A 145 -1.14 -17.58 7.47
N LEU A 146 -2.18 -18.34 7.84
CA LEU A 146 -3.41 -18.43 7.05
C LEU A 146 -4.12 -17.08 6.90
N GLN A 147 -3.90 -16.14 7.83
CA GLN A 147 -4.46 -14.79 7.74
C GLN A 147 -3.91 -13.99 6.56
N ILE A 148 -2.83 -14.45 5.89
CA ILE A 148 -2.37 -13.80 4.66
C ILE A 148 -3.44 -13.85 3.56
N LEU A 149 -4.25 -14.91 3.51
CA LEU A 149 -5.38 -15.02 2.58
C LEU A 149 -6.48 -13.99 2.85
N TYR A 150 -6.51 -13.44 4.07
CA TYR A 150 -7.46 -12.42 4.48
C TYR A 150 -6.90 -11.01 4.28
N TYR A 151 -5.71 -10.72 4.80
CA TYR A 151 -5.13 -9.38 4.75
C TYR A 151 -4.58 -9.00 3.36
N PHE A 152 -4.11 -9.95 2.57
CA PHE A 152 -3.57 -9.65 1.24
C PHE A 152 -4.63 -9.10 0.25
N PRO A 153 -5.83 -9.72 0.11
CA PRO A 153 -6.89 -9.12 -0.70
C PRO A 153 -7.34 -7.74 -0.19
N LEU A 154 -7.42 -7.55 1.12
CA LEU A 154 -7.77 -6.25 1.72
C LEU A 154 -6.72 -5.18 1.41
N LEU A 155 -5.43 -5.52 1.51
CA LEU A 155 -4.32 -4.64 1.14
C LEU A 155 -4.42 -4.19 -0.32
N VAL A 156 -4.67 -5.15 -1.22
CA VAL A 156 -4.81 -4.89 -2.66
C VAL A 156 -6.04 -4.01 -2.94
N LEU A 157 -7.21 -4.39 -2.42
CA LEU A 157 -8.46 -3.65 -2.64
C LEU A 157 -8.38 -2.22 -2.09
N PHE A 158 -7.82 -2.05 -0.89
CA PHE A 158 -7.62 -0.73 -0.29
C PHE A 158 -6.70 0.14 -1.16
N SER A 159 -5.54 -0.40 -1.55
CA SER A 159 -4.56 0.32 -2.35
C SER A 159 -5.10 0.73 -3.72
N LEU A 160 -5.85 -0.16 -4.39
CA LEU A 160 -6.47 0.14 -5.68
C LEU A 160 -7.61 1.17 -5.55
N SER A 161 -8.46 1.04 -4.53
CA SER A 161 -9.56 1.98 -4.30
C SER A 161 -9.05 3.38 -4.02
N MET A 162 -8.06 3.51 -3.13
CA MET A 162 -7.40 4.78 -2.84
C MET A 162 -6.65 5.33 -4.05
N SER A 163 -5.96 4.48 -4.80
CA SER A 163 -5.27 4.90 -6.02
C SER A 163 -6.24 5.49 -7.06
N MET A 164 -7.41 4.87 -7.24
CA MET A 164 -8.40 5.34 -8.19
C MET A 164 -9.07 6.65 -7.74
N LEU A 165 -9.33 6.78 -6.43
CA LEU A 165 -9.81 8.03 -5.85
C LEU A 165 -8.79 9.15 -6.09
N CYS A 166 -7.51 8.88 -5.78
CA CYS A 166 -6.44 9.86 -5.96
C CYS A 166 -6.19 10.21 -7.43
N SER A 167 -6.29 9.25 -8.36
CA SER A 167 -6.18 9.55 -9.80
C SER A 167 -7.31 10.45 -10.27
N SER A 168 -8.51 10.22 -9.76
CA SER A 168 -9.69 11.00 -10.11
C SER A 168 -9.57 12.46 -9.63
N ILE A 169 -9.00 12.67 -8.44
CA ILE A 169 -8.69 14.01 -7.93
C ILE A 169 -7.57 14.66 -8.75
N GLU A 170 -6.51 13.92 -9.09
CA GLU A 170 -5.36 14.45 -9.83
C GLU A 170 -5.71 14.94 -11.24
N ILE A 171 -6.66 14.27 -11.92
CA ILE A 171 -7.17 14.73 -13.23
C ILE A 171 -7.80 16.13 -13.13
N VAL A 172 -8.51 16.42 -12.03
CA VAL A 172 -9.17 17.72 -11.80
C VAL A 172 -8.18 18.75 -11.22
N PHE A 173 -7.26 18.30 -10.37
CA PHE A 173 -6.27 19.13 -9.70
C PHE A 173 -4.85 18.53 -9.85
N PRO A 174 -4.12 18.87 -10.93
CA PRO A 174 -2.83 18.26 -11.26
C PRO A 174 -1.72 18.40 -10.19
N ASP A 175 -1.82 19.40 -9.32
CA ASP A 175 -0.85 19.61 -8.23
C ASP A 175 -1.07 18.68 -7.03
N PHE A 176 -2.19 17.95 -7.00
CA PHE A 176 -2.49 16.97 -5.94
C PHE A 176 -1.38 15.93 -5.76
N LYS A 177 -0.62 15.63 -6.82
CA LYS A 177 0.53 14.71 -6.78
C LYS A 177 1.61 15.14 -5.78
N PHE A 178 1.82 16.43 -5.57
CA PHE A 178 2.80 16.92 -4.60
C PHE A 178 2.28 16.70 -3.18
N PHE A 179 1.02 17.06 -2.93
CA PHE A 179 0.34 16.84 -1.65
C PHE A 179 0.36 15.37 -1.24
N LEU A 180 0.08 14.44 -2.17
CA LEU A 180 0.14 13.00 -1.89
C LEU A 180 1.49 12.58 -1.33
N ASN A 181 2.60 13.03 -1.93
CA ASN A 181 3.93 12.66 -1.44
C ASN A 181 4.19 13.14 -0.01
N TYR A 182 3.73 14.33 0.36
CA TYR A 182 3.87 14.84 1.73
C TYR A 182 2.95 14.13 2.71
N ILE A 183 1.69 13.86 2.33
CA ILE A 183 0.73 13.12 3.16
C ILE A 183 1.26 11.73 3.48
N PHE A 184 1.78 11.00 2.50
CA PHE A 184 2.39 9.69 2.74
C PHE A 184 3.69 9.77 3.54
N ARG A 185 4.47 10.85 3.45
CA ARG A 185 5.62 11.01 4.35
C ARG A 185 5.16 11.20 5.80
N PHE A 186 4.15 12.03 6.02
CA PHE A 186 3.59 12.27 7.34
C PHE A 186 2.91 11.01 7.92
N LEU A 187 2.10 10.32 7.12
CA LEU A 187 1.42 9.08 7.51
C LEU A 187 2.39 7.96 7.85
N MET A 188 3.57 7.89 7.24
CA MET A 188 4.56 6.86 7.55
C MET A 188 4.98 6.91 9.02
N TYR A 189 5.22 8.11 9.55
CA TYR A 189 5.56 8.30 10.96
C TYR A 189 4.32 8.22 11.86
N GLY A 190 3.17 8.75 11.41
CA GLY A 190 1.93 8.74 12.19
C GLY A 190 1.26 7.37 12.31
N SER A 191 1.51 6.43 11.40
CA SER A 191 0.94 5.07 11.41
C SER A 191 1.76 4.05 12.19
N GLY A 192 2.84 4.46 12.87
CA GLY A 192 3.64 3.53 13.67
C GLY A 192 4.35 2.43 12.85
N VAL A 193 4.63 2.71 11.58
CA VAL A 193 5.34 1.78 10.68
C VAL A 193 6.76 1.54 11.18
N ILE A 194 7.42 2.59 11.64
CA ILE A 194 8.83 2.55 12.03
C ILE A 194 8.99 2.23 13.52
N PHE A 195 8.15 2.82 14.35
CA PHE A 195 8.17 2.69 15.81
C PHE A 195 6.76 2.59 16.35
N SER A 196 6.58 1.86 17.46
CA SER A 196 5.32 1.92 18.19
C SER A 196 5.16 3.27 18.89
N LEU A 197 4.00 3.93 18.74
CA LEU A 197 3.73 5.21 19.41
C LEU A 197 3.61 5.06 20.94
N ASP A 198 3.27 3.87 21.42
CA ASP A 198 3.12 3.57 22.85
C ASP A 198 4.44 3.78 23.63
N GLN A 199 5.57 3.74 22.94
CA GLN A 199 6.90 3.95 23.52
C GLN A 199 7.19 5.43 23.82
N PHE A 200 6.36 6.36 23.33
CA PHE A 200 6.58 7.80 23.49
C PHE A 200 5.60 8.39 24.51
N HIS A 201 6.03 8.49 25.76
CA HIS A 201 5.25 9.12 26.84
C HIS A 201 4.89 10.59 26.61
N VAL A 202 5.56 11.26 25.67
CA VAL A 202 5.29 12.65 25.27
C VAL A 202 4.02 12.75 24.41
N ILE A 203 3.61 11.66 23.75
CA ILE A 203 2.46 11.68 22.84
C ILE A 203 1.16 11.54 23.65
N PRO A 204 0.21 12.48 23.52
CA PRO A 204 -1.11 12.37 24.14
C PRO A 204 -1.82 11.07 23.78
N LYS A 205 -2.47 10.43 24.76
CA LYS A 205 -3.19 9.16 24.58
C LYS A 205 -4.25 9.21 23.47
N PHE A 206 -4.88 10.36 23.24
CA PHE A 206 -5.86 10.51 22.16
C PHE A 206 -5.24 10.36 20.76
N LEU A 207 -3.98 10.79 20.57
CA LEU A 207 -3.28 10.61 19.30
C LEU A 207 -2.87 9.16 19.08
N ILE A 208 -2.47 8.46 20.14
CA ILE A 208 -2.19 7.01 20.10
C ILE A 208 -3.48 6.26 19.71
N GLN A 209 -4.60 6.57 20.35
CA GLN A 209 -5.90 5.97 20.02
C GLN A 209 -6.36 6.29 18.59
N SER A 210 -5.99 7.45 18.03
CA SER A 210 -6.33 7.81 16.65
C SER A 210 -5.68 6.87 15.61
N GLN A 211 -4.59 6.17 15.96
CA GLN A 211 -3.99 5.17 15.08
C GLN A 211 -4.93 4.01 14.78
N LEU A 212 -5.83 3.68 15.71
CA LEU A 212 -6.80 2.60 15.54
C LEU A 212 -7.82 2.89 14.43
N ILE A 213 -8.00 4.17 14.09
CA ILE A 213 -8.85 4.61 12.97
C ILE A 213 -8.07 4.61 11.65
N ASN A 214 -6.74 4.61 11.71
CA ASN A 214 -5.89 4.70 10.54
C ASN A 214 -5.89 3.37 9.75
N PRO A 215 -6.39 3.32 8.50
CA PRO A 215 -6.44 2.08 7.72
C PRO A 215 -5.05 1.53 7.38
N PHE A 216 -4.03 2.38 7.29
CA PHE A 216 -2.65 1.94 7.06
C PHE A 216 -2.13 1.15 8.26
N TYR A 217 -2.44 1.60 9.48
CA TYR A 217 -2.06 0.91 10.71
C TYR A 217 -2.72 -0.47 10.79
N PHE A 218 -4.02 -0.57 10.52
CA PHE A 218 -4.75 -1.85 10.55
C PHE A 218 -4.12 -2.90 9.63
N LEU A 219 -3.80 -2.52 8.39
CA LEU A 219 -3.17 -3.45 7.44
C LEU A 219 -1.75 -3.84 7.87
N ILE A 220 -0.95 -2.89 8.34
CA ILE A 220 0.42 -3.16 8.79
C ILE A 220 0.44 -4.09 10.00
N GLU A 221 -0.40 -3.82 11.00
CA GLU A 221 -0.53 -4.66 12.18
C GLU A 221 -1.02 -6.06 11.82
N GLY A 222 -1.95 -6.20 10.87
CA GLY A 222 -2.39 -7.52 10.39
C GLY A 222 -1.26 -8.37 9.81
N PHE A 223 -0.35 -7.76 9.04
CA PHE A 223 0.85 -8.45 8.54
C PHE A 223 1.87 -8.75 9.64
N ARG A 224 1.95 -7.92 10.68
CA ARG A 224 2.77 -8.19 11.87
C ARG A 224 2.18 -9.31 12.73
N ASP A 225 0.86 -9.41 12.85
CA ASP A 225 0.19 -10.50 13.57
C ASP A 225 0.43 -11.85 12.91
N ILE A 226 0.43 -11.88 11.57
CA ILE A 226 0.85 -13.05 10.79
C ILE A 226 2.27 -13.48 11.15
N ALA A 227 3.22 -12.53 11.19
CA ALA A 227 4.62 -12.82 11.39
C ALA A 227 4.96 -13.24 12.83
N PHE A 228 4.35 -12.58 13.82
CA PHE A 228 4.67 -12.75 15.23
C PHE A 228 3.64 -13.59 15.99
N SER A 229 2.64 -14.15 15.30
CA SER A 229 1.61 -15.05 15.87
C SER A 229 0.88 -14.46 17.08
N ARG A 230 0.48 -13.18 16.99
CA ARG A 230 -0.09 -12.43 18.12
C ARG A 230 -1.58 -12.65 18.27
N GLU A 231 -2.36 -12.18 17.30
CA GLU A 231 -3.81 -12.12 17.38
C GLU A 231 -4.46 -12.52 16.06
N TRP A 232 -5.72 -12.94 16.14
CA TRP A 232 -6.54 -13.23 14.97
C TRP A 232 -7.35 -12.03 14.49
N PHE A 233 -7.62 -11.96 13.18
CA PHE A 233 -8.43 -10.88 12.60
C PHE A 233 -9.84 -10.74 13.20
N TRP A 234 -10.41 -11.80 13.79
CA TRP A 234 -11.71 -11.75 14.48
C TRP A 234 -11.61 -11.24 15.92
N GLU A 235 -10.45 -11.37 16.58
CA GLU A 235 -10.22 -10.81 17.92
C GLU A 235 -10.21 -9.27 17.84
N LYS A 236 -9.79 -8.73 16.69
CA LYS A 236 -9.88 -7.29 16.36
C LYS A 236 -11.27 -6.87 15.85
N GLY A 237 -12.34 -7.52 16.28
CA GLY A 237 -13.68 -7.44 15.68
C GLY A 237 -14.17 -6.02 15.37
N MET A 238 -14.16 -5.09 16.34
CA MET A 238 -14.62 -3.71 16.11
C MET A 238 -13.75 -2.95 15.11
N TYR A 239 -12.42 -3.11 15.18
CA TYR A 239 -11.48 -2.46 14.26
C TYR A 239 -11.58 -3.02 12.86
N ASN A 240 -11.74 -4.33 12.75
CA ASN A 240 -11.90 -5.02 11.48
C ASN A 240 -13.18 -4.57 10.75
N VAL A 241 -14.31 -4.53 11.47
CA VAL A 241 -15.57 -4.01 10.91
C VAL A 241 -15.44 -2.55 10.49
N SER A 242 -14.79 -1.72 11.31
CA SER A 242 -14.55 -0.31 11.00
C SER A 242 -13.71 -0.13 9.74
N PHE A 243 -12.66 -0.94 9.58
CA PHE A 243 -11.81 -0.95 8.40
C PHE A 243 -12.56 -1.40 7.14
N ILE A 244 -13.33 -2.49 7.22
CA ILE A 244 -14.13 -2.98 6.09
C ILE A 244 -15.16 -1.93 5.66
N LEU A 245 -15.83 -1.29 6.63
CA LEU A 245 -16.80 -0.24 6.35
C LEU A 245 -16.13 0.97 5.66
N LEU A 246 -14.98 1.40 6.16
CA LEU A 246 -14.18 2.47 5.53
C LEU A 246 -13.76 2.08 4.11
N LEU A 247 -13.29 0.85 3.90
CA LEU A 247 -12.90 0.32 2.60
C LEU A 247 -14.07 0.37 1.61
N ILE A 248 -15.26 -0.06 2.03
CA ILE A 248 -16.48 -0.01 1.20
C ILE A 248 -16.84 1.43 0.87
N ILE A 249 -16.78 2.35 1.84
CA ILE A 249 -17.04 3.78 1.61
C ILE A 249 -16.07 4.33 0.57
N ILE A 250 -14.77 4.10 0.74
CA ILE A 250 -13.74 4.56 -0.20
C ILE A 250 -13.97 3.97 -1.58
N LEU A 251 -14.27 2.67 -1.69
CA LEU A 251 -14.53 2.02 -2.97
C LEU A 251 -15.76 2.62 -3.67
N VAL A 252 -16.86 2.85 -2.94
CA VAL A 252 -18.08 3.46 -3.49
C VAL A 252 -17.81 4.88 -3.99
N ILE A 253 -17.14 5.70 -3.16
CA ILE A 253 -16.79 7.08 -3.52
C ILE A 253 -15.86 7.09 -4.73
N ALA A 254 -14.80 6.28 -4.69
CA ALA A 254 -13.84 6.17 -5.78
C ALA A 254 -14.54 5.78 -7.08
N SER A 255 -15.35 4.72 -7.09
CA SER A 255 -16.03 4.25 -8.31
C SER A 255 -16.99 5.29 -8.86
N ASN A 256 -17.79 5.95 -8.02
CA ASN A 256 -18.74 6.96 -8.46
C ASN A 256 -18.03 8.19 -9.06
N ILE A 257 -16.99 8.70 -8.39
CA ILE A 257 -16.23 9.85 -8.87
C ILE A 257 -15.50 9.48 -10.17
N HIS A 258 -14.86 8.32 -10.21
CA HIS A 258 -14.11 7.87 -11.38
C HIS A 258 -15.00 7.72 -12.61
N MET A 259 -16.18 7.10 -12.48
CA MET A 259 -17.11 6.97 -13.60
C MET A 259 -17.62 8.33 -14.08
N LYS A 260 -17.90 9.27 -13.16
CA LYS A 260 -18.33 10.62 -13.53
C LYS A 260 -17.25 11.42 -14.26
N ILE A 261 -15.99 11.26 -13.86
CA ILE A 261 -14.86 11.96 -14.48
C ILE A 261 -14.48 11.30 -15.81
N ARG A 262 -14.61 9.97 -15.92
CA ARG A 262 -14.31 9.18 -17.14
C ARG A 262 -14.92 9.78 -18.40
N ASP A 263 -16.16 10.23 -18.33
CA ASP A 263 -16.88 10.78 -19.48
C ASP A 263 -16.43 12.19 -19.87
N ARG A 264 -15.68 12.88 -19.00
CA ARG A 264 -15.20 14.27 -19.19
C ARG A 264 -13.68 14.37 -19.20
N ILE A 265 -12.94 13.26 -19.23
CA ILE A 265 -11.46 13.32 -19.12
C ILE A 265 -10.84 14.17 -20.24
N SER A 266 -11.42 14.15 -21.44
CA SER A 266 -10.97 14.98 -22.58
C SER A 266 -11.05 16.48 -22.32
N ASP A 267 -11.91 16.92 -21.41
CA ASP A 267 -12.08 18.34 -21.11
C ASP A 267 -11.00 18.85 -20.14
N TYR A 268 -10.34 17.93 -19.43
CA TYR A 268 -9.33 18.22 -18.41
C TYR A 268 -7.87 17.97 -18.88
N LEU A 269 -7.64 17.22 -19.97
CA LEU A 269 -6.31 16.79 -20.46
C LEU A 269 -6.05 17.15 -21.92
#